data_AF-A0A5N5T0G6-F1
#
_entry.id   AF-A0A5N5T0G6-F1
#
_cell.length_a   1.000
_cell.length_b   1.000
_cell.length_c   1.000
_cell.angle_alpha   90.00
_cell.angle_beta   90.00
_cell.angle_gamma   90.00
#
_symmetry.space_group_name_H-M   'P 1'
#
loop_
_entity.id
_entity.type
_entity.pdbx_description
1 polymer ?
#
loop_
_entity_poly.entity_id
_entity_poly.type
_entity_poly.pdbx_seq_one_letter_code
_entity_poly.pdbx_strand_id
1 'polypeptide(L)'
;MNYNVFVILMYIHSRTQFFSEILLIVYGLGIQSTTEFYTGKYKTKFIPWCSIKDIVIPETVTMQQIVYFMAILLKSNDCCEDEKLVPIFLNSWPRLKSLA
;
A
#
# COMPACT_ATOMS: atom_id res chain seq x y z
N MET A 1 26.97 6.58 -29.00
CA MET A 1 26.28 5.62 -28.10
C MET A 1 25.07 5.07 -28.83
N ASN A 2 24.96 3.75 -28.97
CA ASN A 2 24.05 3.10 -29.91
C ASN A 2 22.59 3.13 -29.41
N TYR A 3 21.66 3.48 -30.30
CA TYR A 3 20.20 3.50 -30.07
C TYR A 3 19.67 2.22 -29.39
N ASN A 4 20.25 1.06 -29.73
CA ASN A 4 19.93 -0.23 -29.13
C ASN A 4 20.13 -0.27 -27.60
N VAL A 5 21.15 0.42 -27.08
CA VAL A 5 21.40 0.49 -25.63
C VAL A 5 20.29 1.29 -24.94
N PHE A 6 19.78 2.34 -25.58
CA PHE A 6 18.69 3.16 -25.06
C PHE A 6 17.37 2.36 -25.03
N VAL A 7 17.09 1.60 -26.08
CA VAL A 7 15.91 0.71 -26.13
C VAL A 7 15.98 -0.37 -25.07
N ILE A 8 17.16 -0.98 -24.84
CA ILE A 8 17.36 -1.99 -23.80
C ILE A 8 17.19 -1.38 -22.40
N LEU A 9 17.76 -0.20 -22.15
CA LEU A 9 17.58 0.51 -20.87
C LEU A 9 16.12 0.89 -20.64
N MET A 10 15.43 1.37 -21.66
CA MET A 10 14.00 1.73 -21.59
C MET A 10 13.12 0.48 -21.37
N TYR A 11 13.48 -0.65 -21.98
CA TYR A 11 12.80 -1.94 -21.77
C TYR A 11 13.02 -2.49 -20.35
N ILE A 12 14.23 -2.41 -19.81
CA ILE A 12 14.55 -2.80 -18.42
C ILE A 12 13.90 -1.83 -17.43
N HIS A 13 13.86 -0.54 -17.73
CA HIS A 13 13.21 0.47 -16.88
C HIS A 13 11.68 0.40 -16.96
N SER A 14 11.10 -0.06 -18.06
CA SER A 14 9.66 -0.31 -18.16
C SER A 14 9.24 -1.62 -17.47
N ARG A 15 10.19 -2.54 -17.24
CA ARG A 15 10.02 -3.73 -16.41
C ARG A 15 10.05 -3.44 -14.90
N THR A 16 10.02 -2.16 -14.51
CA THR A 16 9.95 -1.73 -13.09
C THR A 16 8.58 -2.11 -12.51
N GLN A 17 8.53 -3.40 -12.16
CA GLN A 17 7.78 -4.05 -11.10
C GLN A 17 6.32 -3.65 -10.98
N PHE A 18 5.50 -4.17 -11.90
CA PHE A 18 4.10 -4.43 -11.57
C PHE A 18 4.08 -5.42 -10.40
N PHE A 19 3.74 -4.93 -9.21
CA PHE A 19 3.42 -5.76 -8.04
C PHE A 19 1.89 -5.83 -7.94
N SER A 20 1.36 -6.96 -7.47
CA SER A 20 -0.06 -7.09 -7.13
C SER A 20 -0.20 -6.93 -5.63
N GLU A 21 -1.15 -6.09 -5.20
CA GLU A 21 -1.45 -5.92 -3.78
C GLU A 21 -2.90 -6.34 -3.53
N ILE A 22 -3.09 -7.23 -2.56
CA ILE A 22 -4.37 -7.82 -2.21
C ILE A 22 -4.61 -7.55 -0.73
N LEU A 23 -5.82 -7.07 -0.41
CA LEU A 23 -6.29 -6.90 0.95
C LEU A 23 -7.43 -7.89 1.21
N LEU A 24 -7.26 -8.74 2.21
CA LEU A 24 -8.24 -9.72 2.64
C LEU A 24 -8.73 -9.32 4.04
N ILE A 25 -10.03 -9.06 4.15
CA ILE A 25 -10.68 -8.65 5.39
C ILE A 25 -11.54 -9.82 5.87
N VAL A 26 -11.24 -10.31 7.08
CA VAL A 26 -12.04 -11.35 7.74
C VAL A 26 -12.61 -10.74 9.01
N TYR A 27 -13.92 -10.50 9.00
CA TYR A 27 -14.63 -9.93 10.13
C TYR A 27 -14.40 -10.77 11.40
N GLY A 28 -14.03 -10.09 12.49
CA GLY A 28 -13.75 -10.73 13.78
C GLY A 28 -12.36 -11.37 13.91
N LEU A 29 -11.64 -11.63 12.81
CA LEU A 29 -10.30 -12.21 12.83
C LEU A 29 -9.22 -11.15 12.57
N GLY A 30 -9.35 -10.39 11.49
CA GLY A 30 -8.42 -9.32 11.17
C GLY A 30 -8.31 -9.02 9.68
N ILE A 31 -7.25 -8.29 9.33
CA ILE A 31 -6.94 -7.89 7.97
C ILE A 31 -5.58 -8.44 7.58
N GLN A 32 -5.52 -9.05 6.40
CA GLN A 32 -4.29 -9.50 5.77
C GLN A 32 -4.01 -8.69 4.50
N SER A 33 -2.85 -8.06 4.43
CA SER A 33 -2.32 -7.41 3.23
C SER A 33 -1.23 -8.30 2.63
N THR A 34 -1.36 -8.63 1.35
CA THR A 34 -0.40 -9.45 0.61
C THR A 34 0.11 -8.65 -0.58
N THR A 35 1.43 -8.48 -0.67
CA THR A 35 2.11 -7.91 -1.84
C THR A 35 2.83 -9.02 -2.58
N GLU A 36 2.47 -9.25 -3.83
CA GLU A 36 3.14 -10.15 -4.75
C GLU A 36 4.04 -9.33 -5.67
N PHE A 37 5.33 -9.62 -5.64
CA PHE A 37 6.32 -9.02 -6.53
C PHE A 37 6.54 -9.94 -7.74
N TYR A 38 6.75 -9.37 -8.93
CA TYR A 38 7.06 -10.14 -10.15
C TYR A 38 8.27 -11.09 -10.02
N THR A 39 9.18 -10.84 -9.06
CA THR A 39 10.26 -11.78 -8.69
C THR A 39 9.75 -13.10 -8.07
N GLY A 40 8.43 -13.28 -7.91
CA GLY A 40 7.80 -14.42 -7.25
C GLY A 40 7.84 -14.35 -5.72
N LYS A 41 8.35 -13.26 -5.15
CA LYS A 41 8.34 -13.04 -3.71
C LYS A 41 6.97 -12.52 -3.29
N TYR A 42 6.42 -13.09 -2.24
CA TYR A 42 5.23 -12.59 -1.58
C TYR A 42 5.61 -12.04 -0.20
N LYS A 43 5.01 -10.90 0.15
CA LYS A 43 5.11 -10.32 1.49
C LYS A 43 3.70 -10.24 2.06
N THR A 44 3.46 -10.93 3.16
CA THR A 44 2.18 -10.90 3.86
C THR A 44 2.32 -10.14 5.17
N LYS A 45 1.32 -9.34 5.50
CA LYS A 45 1.21 -8.64 6.78
C LYS A 45 -0.18 -8.89 7.32
N PHE A 46 -0.26 -9.42 8.53
CA PHE A 46 -1.51 -9.65 9.23
C PHE A 46 -1.66 -8.66 10.38
N ILE A 47 -2.86 -8.12 10.53
CA ILE A 47 -3.25 -7.20 11.61
C ILE A 47 -4.50 -7.79 12.28
N PRO A 48 -4.45 -8.10 13.59
CA PRO A 48 -5.58 -8.70 14.29
C PRO A 48 -6.73 -7.71 14.45
N TRP A 49 -7.97 -8.22 14.45
CA TRP A 49 -9.18 -7.40 14.56
C TRP A 49 -9.19 -6.51 15.81
N CYS A 50 -8.71 -7.02 16.94
CA CYS A 50 -8.71 -6.29 18.22
C CYS A 50 -7.93 -4.98 18.15
N SER A 51 -6.83 -4.93 17.39
CA SER A 51 -5.97 -3.75 17.26
C SER A 51 -6.47 -2.75 16.22
N ILE A 52 -7.45 -3.10 15.40
CA ILE A 52 -7.97 -2.23 14.35
C ILE A 52 -9.03 -1.30 14.96
N LYS A 53 -8.87 -0.01 14.73
CA LYS A 53 -9.87 1.02 15.04
C LYS A 53 -10.78 1.24 13.84
N ASP A 54 -10.19 1.54 12.68
CA ASP A 54 -10.93 1.82 11.45
C ASP A 54 -10.04 1.70 10.19
N ILE A 55 -10.63 1.75 8.99
CA ILE A 55 -9.94 1.90 7.71
C ILE A 55 -10.26 3.29 7.16
N VAL A 56 -9.23 4.09 6.94
CA VAL A 56 -9.36 5.50 6.53
C VAL A 56 -8.70 5.74 5.18
N ILE A 57 -9.21 6.74 4.45
CA ILE A 57 -8.60 7.25 3.22
C ILE A 57 -8.16 8.69 3.52
N PRO A 58 -6.97 8.88 4.11
CA PRO A 58 -6.44 10.22 4.32
C PRO A 58 -6.17 10.94 3.00
N GLU A 59 -6.53 12.21 2.97
CA GLU A 59 -6.06 13.17 1.99
C GLU A 59 -4.77 13.81 2.51
N THR A 60 -3.69 13.72 1.74
CA THR A 60 -2.41 14.33 2.09
C THR A 60 -1.99 15.30 0.99
N VAL A 61 -1.56 16.50 1.40
CA VAL A 61 -1.06 17.52 0.48
C VAL A 61 0.46 17.42 0.39
N THR A 62 0.96 17.15 -0.80
CA THR A 62 2.40 17.14 -1.07
C THR A 62 2.72 18.25 -2.08
N MET A 63 3.41 19.30 -1.61
CA MET A 63 3.77 20.50 -2.39
C MET A 63 2.56 21.19 -3.06
N GLN A 64 2.17 20.72 -4.24
CA GLN A 64 1.07 21.27 -5.06
C GLN A 64 0.11 20.17 -5.53
N GLN A 65 0.20 18.96 -4.97
CA GLN A 65 -0.62 17.82 -5.35
C GLN A 65 -1.30 17.22 -4.14
N ILE A 66 -2.57 16.85 -4.34
CA ILE A 66 -3.36 16.12 -3.37
C ILE A 66 -3.20 14.63 -3.67
N VAL A 67 -2.74 13.88 -2.68
CA VAL A 67 -2.51 12.43 -2.77
C VAL A 67 -3.45 11.74 -1.79
N TYR A 68 -4.15 10.72 -2.29
CA TYR A 68 -5.03 9.85 -1.52
C TYR A 68 -4.36 8.49 -1.40
N PHE A 69 -4.36 7.93 -0.20
CA PHE A 69 -3.96 6.54 0.03
C PHE A 69 -4.88 5.91 1.06
N MET A 70 -4.96 4.59 1.06
CA MET A 70 -5.75 3.86 2.06
C MET A 70 -4.84 3.47 3.22
N ALA A 71 -5.35 3.57 4.44
CA ALA A 71 -4.61 3.22 5.64
C ALA A 71 -5.51 2.58 6.70
N ILE A 72 -4.91 1.72 7.51
CA ILE A 72 -5.56 1.08 8.65
C ILE A 72 -5.16 1.87 9.89
N LEU A 73 -6.15 2.41 10.59
CA LEU A 73 -5.98 3.10 11.86
C LEU A 73 -5.97 2.06 12.98
N LEU A 74 -4.88 2.00 13.73
CA LEU A 74 -4.74 1.09 14.86
C LEU A 74 -5.14 1.78 16.16
N LYS A 75 -5.76 1.02 17.06
CA LYS A 75 -6.04 1.48 18.43
C LYS A 75 -4.72 1.66 19.17
N SER A 76 -4.64 2.74 19.93
CA SER A 76 -3.61 2.89 20.94
C SER A 76 -3.95 2.01 22.15
N ASN A 77 -2.96 1.31 22.70
CA ASN A 77 -3.15 0.49 23.90
C ASN A 77 -3.02 1.35 25.18
N ASP A 78 -2.40 2.53 25.09
CA ASP A 78 -2.11 3.40 26.22
C ASP A 78 -2.77 4.77 26.06
N CYS A 79 -3.24 5.34 27.17
CA CYS A 79 -3.89 6.65 27.20
C CYS A 79 -3.01 7.81 26.69
N CYS A 80 -1.70 7.58 26.58
CA CYS A 80 -0.70 8.57 26.21
C CYS A 80 -0.02 8.27 24.85
N GLU A 81 -0.37 7.18 24.18
CA GLU A 81 0.18 6.86 22.85
C GLU A 81 -0.76 7.31 21.74
N ASP A 82 -0.18 7.93 20.72
CA ASP A 82 -0.91 8.35 19.52
C ASP A 82 -1.40 7.15 18.71
N GLU A 83 -2.56 7.31 18.07
CA GLU A 83 -3.09 6.29 17.17
C GLU A 83 -2.17 6.12 15.95
N LYS A 84 -1.86 4.86 15.63
CA LYS A 84 -0.92 4.54 14.56
C LYS A 84 -1.64 4.30 13.25
N LEU A 85 -1.31 5.11 12.24
CA LEU A 85 -1.70 4.82 10.85
C LEU A 85 -0.74 3.81 10.22
N VAL A 86 -1.30 2.77 9.60
CA VAL A 86 -0.57 1.82 8.77
C VAL A 86 -1.05 1.97 7.33
N PRO A 87 -0.25 2.58 6.44
CA PRO A 87 -0.62 2.68 5.04
C PRO A 87 -0.66 1.30 4.37
N ILE A 88 -1.63 1.11 3.49
CA ILE A 88 -1.77 -0.06 2.63
C ILE A 88 -1.79 0.39 1.17
N PHE A 89 -1.50 -0.54 0.26
CA PHE A 89 -1.38 -0.26 -1.16
C PHE A 89 -0.25 0.72 -1.56
N LEU A 90 0.84 0.74 -0.76
CA LEU A 90 1.97 1.65 -0.94
C LEU A 90 2.80 1.38 -2.20
N ASN A 91 2.64 0.22 -2.81
CA ASN A 91 3.31 -0.03 -4.07
C ASN A 91 2.37 0.37 -5.22
N SER A 92 1.07 0.05 -5.15
CA SER A 92 0.11 0.23 -6.25
C SER A 92 -0.41 1.65 -6.44
N TRP A 93 -0.39 2.49 -5.39
CA TRP A 93 -0.89 3.87 -5.42
C TRP A 93 -2.22 3.99 -6.17
N PRO A 94 -3.27 3.26 -5.73
CA PRO A 94 -4.53 3.24 -6.44
C PRO A 94 -5.13 4.65 -6.51
N ARG A 95 -5.74 4.99 -7.65
CA ARG A 95 -6.42 6.28 -7.82
C ARG A 95 -7.64 6.36 -6.92
N LEU A 96 -8.00 7.55 -6.44
CA LEU A 96 -9.17 7.78 -5.57
C LEU A 96 -10.46 7.06 -6.04
N LYS A 97 -10.74 7.08 -7.35
CA LYS A 97 -11.90 6.40 -7.95
C LYS A 97 -11.94 4.88 -7.74
N SER A 98 -10.81 4.27 -7.39
CA SER A 98 -10.68 2.84 -7.10
C SER A 98 -10.75 2.52 -5.61
N LEU A 99 -10.71 3.55 -4.74
CA LEU A 99 -10.82 3.38 -3.28
C LEU A 99 -12.24 3.62 -2.77
N ALA A 100 -13.08 4.34 -3.53
CA ALA A 100 -14.43 4.77 -3.18
C ALA A 100 -15.51 4.04 -3.98
#